data_AF-A0A368KGA7-F1
#
_entry.id   AF-A0A368KGA7-F1
#
_cell.length_a   1.000
_cell.length_b   1.000
_cell.length_c   1.000
_cell.angle_alpha   90.00
_cell.angle_beta   90.00
_cell.angle_gamma   90.00
#
_symmetry.space_group_name_H-M   'P 1'
#
loop_
_entity.id
_entity.type
_entity.pdbx_description
1 polymer ?
#
loop_
_entity_poly.entity_id
_entity_poly.type
_entity_poly.pdbx_seq_one_letter_code
_entity_poly.pdbx_strand_id
1 'polypeptide(L)'
;MKTVFFIAAAAMVAVALAVLLLPLMRQGRKSGRPRSVFVTSLLIALVLPLGAGALYLLVGTPAALNGVAAQPAAISLPQAIAELRTHLQQQPDDLQGWMLLAQTSSMLRQPAEARDAFDHALKLDPNNAEAMIGWAENDSMTRSDHLIEGRARELLERAVRLHPDSQRGLWLLGIGNFQRGEYREAAATWRLLLPQLEPGSSVAKAVAEQIAVADARSGGAPADPSSGAPAPAPQGAALQVQVTLAPALKDKLAPGDALFVYARAAGTPSEPGPPMPLAVARLDPARLPTTVTLNDAMAMTPAFKLSSVQQVFVGARISHSGQPIAQPGDLEGDAGVVAVDRTTPVEISIDKVH
;
A
#
# COMPACT_ATOMS: atom_id res chain seq x y z
N MET A 1 -46.19 -1.32 -29.71
CA MET A 1 -45.07 -2.13 -30.23
C MET A 1 -45.50 -3.50 -30.75
N LYS A 2 -46.29 -4.29 -29.99
CA LYS A 2 -46.78 -5.62 -30.41
C LYS A 2 -47.53 -5.65 -31.74
N THR A 3 -48.49 -4.74 -31.92
CA THR A 3 -49.32 -4.66 -33.13
C THR A 3 -48.48 -4.37 -34.37
N VAL A 4 -47.54 -3.43 -34.26
CA VAL A 4 -46.60 -3.09 -35.34
C VAL A 4 -45.70 -4.27 -35.71
N PHE A 5 -45.21 -5.02 -34.72
CA PHE A 5 -44.42 -6.23 -34.94
C PHE A 5 -45.19 -7.31 -35.71
N PHE A 6 -46.44 -7.61 -35.31
CA PHE A 6 -47.26 -8.61 -36.02
C PHE A 6 -47.58 -8.19 -37.46
N ILE A 7 -47.86 -6.90 -37.69
CA ILE A 7 -48.12 -6.37 -39.03
C ILE A 7 -46.86 -6.50 -39.90
N ALA A 8 -45.69 -6.12 -39.38
CA ALA A 8 -44.42 -6.24 -40.10
C ALA A 8 -44.06 -7.70 -40.40
N ALA A 9 -44.22 -8.61 -39.43
CA ALA A 9 -43.98 -10.04 -39.62
C ALA A 9 -44.91 -10.65 -40.66
N ALA A 10 -46.21 -10.33 -40.60
CA ALA A 10 -47.19 -10.80 -41.59
C ALA A 10 -46.87 -10.27 -42.99
N ALA A 11 -46.48 -9.00 -43.13
CA ALA A 11 -46.08 -8.41 -44.40
C ALA A 11 -44.84 -9.11 -44.98
N MET A 12 -43.81 -9.38 -44.16
CA MET A 12 -42.61 -10.10 -44.60
C MET A 12 -42.93 -11.51 -45.08
N VAL A 13 -43.77 -12.26 -44.35
CA VAL A 13 -44.18 -13.61 -44.75
C VAL A 13 -44.97 -13.57 -46.06
N ALA A 14 -45.88 -12.60 -46.23
CA ALA A 14 -46.65 -12.45 -47.46
C ALA A 14 -45.75 -12.14 -48.66
N VAL A 15 -44.75 -11.26 -48.50
CA VAL A 15 -43.77 -10.95 -49.55
C VAL A 15 -42.92 -12.17 -49.90
N ALA A 16 -42.41 -12.89 -48.89
CA ALA A 16 -41.61 -14.09 -49.10
C ALA A 16 -42.40 -15.19 -49.83
N LEU A 17 -43.64 -15.43 -49.44
CA LEU A 17 -44.52 -16.38 -50.11
C LEU A 17 -44.86 -15.94 -51.53
N ALA A 18 -45.09 -14.65 -51.78
CA ALA A 18 -45.34 -14.14 -53.13
C ALA A 18 -44.12 -14.38 -54.04
N VAL A 19 -42.91 -14.04 -53.58
CA VAL A 19 -41.67 -14.25 -54.33
C VAL A 19 -41.44 -15.73 -54.65
N LEU A 20 -41.79 -16.64 -53.74
CA LEU A 20 -41.54 -18.07 -53.90
C LEU A 20 -42.65 -18.78 -54.72
N LEU A 21 -43.91 -18.44 -54.49
CA LEU A 21 -45.06 -19.17 -55.06
C LEU A 21 -45.48 -18.66 -56.44
N LEU A 22 -45.37 -17.36 -56.73
CA LEU A 22 -45.73 -16.79 -58.03
C LEU A 22 -44.94 -17.40 -59.21
N PRO A 23 -43.60 -17.53 -59.16
CA PRO A 23 -42.85 -18.18 -60.24
C PRO A 23 -43.20 -19.67 -60.36
N LEU A 24 -43.37 -20.36 -59.22
CA LEU A 24 -43.72 -21.78 -59.18
C LEU A 24 -45.07 -22.05 -59.87
N MET A 25 -46.09 -21.24 -59.58
CA MET A 25 -47.41 -21.33 -60.21
C MET A 25 -47.38 -20.97 -61.70
N ARG A 26 -46.59 -19.96 -62.10
CA ARG A 26 -46.40 -19.60 -63.51
C ARG A 26 -45.74 -20.72 -64.30
N GLN A 27 -44.76 -21.41 -63.71
CA GLN A 27 -44.07 -22.54 -64.33
C GLN A 27 -44.97 -23.78 -64.43
N GLY A 28 -45.73 -24.11 -63.39
CA GLY A 28 -46.68 -25.23 -63.39
C GLY A 28 -47.77 -25.12 -64.45
N ARG A 29 -48.21 -23.89 -64.78
CA ARG A 29 -49.13 -23.63 -65.90
C ARG A 29 -48.50 -23.91 -67.26
N LYS A 30 -47.22 -23.57 -67.44
CA LYS A 30 -46.48 -23.81 -68.69
C LYS A 30 -46.15 -25.30 -68.91
N SER A 31 -45.97 -26.06 -67.84
CA SER A 31 -45.62 -27.49 -67.88
C SER A 31 -46.82 -28.45 -67.98
N GLY A 32 -48.04 -27.94 -68.18
CA GLY A 32 -49.25 -28.77 -68.37
C GLY A 32 -49.77 -29.50 -67.12
N ARG A 33 -49.22 -29.20 -65.92
CA ARG A 33 -49.64 -29.79 -64.63
C ARG A 33 -50.11 -28.73 -63.62
N PRO A 34 -51.15 -27.93 -63.94
CA PRO A 34 -51.52 -26.77 -63.13
C PRO A 34 -52.13 -27.15 -61.77
N ARG A 35 -52.85 -28.28 -61.67
CA ARG A 35 -53.53 -28.69 -60.43
C ARG A 35 -52.58 -29.14 -59.34
N SER A 36 -51.60 -30.00 -59.65
CA SER A 36 -50.66 -30.49 -58.63
C SER A 36 -49.77 -29.37 -58.11
N VAL A 37 -49.25 -28.50 -58.99
CA VAL A 37 -48.43 -27.35 -58.58
C VAL A 37 -49.23 -26.36 -57.74
N PHE A 38 -50.50 -26.14 -58.07
CA PHE A 38 -51.38 -25.30 -57.24
C PHE A 38 -51.60 -25.87 -55.83
N VAL A 39 -51.85 -27.19 -55.73
CA VAL A 39 -52.02 -27.86 -54.42
C VAL A 39 -50.73 -27.78 -53.61
N THR A 40 -49.57 -28.03 -54.21
CA THR A 40 -48.27 -27.92 -53.53
C THR A 40 -48.00 -26.48 -53.07
N SER A 41 -48.28 -25.48 -53.92
CA SER A 41 -48.15 -24.06 -53.55
C SER A 41 -49.05 -23.69 -52.36
N LEU A 42 -50.30 -24.17 -52.36
CA LEU A 42 -51.24 -23.90 -51.27
C LEU A 42 -50.79 -24.57 -49.97
N LEU A 43 -50.25 -25.78 -50.05
CA LEU A 43 -49.73 -26.51 -48.90
C LEU A 43 -48.53 -25.78 -48.30
N ILE A 44 -47.59 -25.30 -49.12
CA ILE A 44 -46.45 -24.49 -48.67
C ILE A 44 -46.92 -23.17 -48.05
N ALA A 45 -47.88 -22.49 -48.68
CA ALA A 45 -48.43 -21.22 -48.19
C ALA A 45 -49.05 -21.33 -46.79
N LEU A 46 -49.62 -22.49 -46.46
CA LEU A 46 -50.28 -22.72 -45.18
C LEU A 46 -49.34 -23.32 -44.13
N VAL A 47 -48.59 -24.37 -44.50
CA VAL A 47 -47.77 -25.13 -43.54
C VAL A 47 -46.54 -24.34 -43.11
N LEU A 48 -45.93 -23.56 -44.00
CA LEU A 48 -44.69 -22.84 -43.67
C LEU A 48 -44.92 -21.74 -42.62
N PRO A 49 -45.92 -20.85 -42.73
CA PRO A 49 -46.18 -19.84 -41.70
C PRO A 49 -46.66 -20.44 -40.39
N LEU A 50 -47.53 -21.46 -40.45
CA LEU A 50 -48.03 -22.14 -39.25
C LEU A 50 -46.89 -22.86 -38.51
N GLY A 51 -46.02 -23.56 -39.25
CA GLY A 51 -44.85 -24.22 -38.69
C GLY A 51 -43.86 -23.23 -38.08
N ALA A 52 -43.59 -22.11 -38.75
CA ALA A 52 -42.74 -21.05 -38.20
C ALA A 52 -43.35 -20.42 -36.94
N GLY A 53 -44.66 -20.18 -36.93
CA GLY A 53 -45.39 -19.69 -35.76
C GLY A 53 -45.34 -20.67 -34.58
N ALA A 54 -45.57 -21.96 -34.83
CA ALA A 54 -45.47 -23.01 -33.82
C ALA A 54 -44.04 -23.13 -33.27
N LEU A 55 -43.03 -23.08 -34.13
CA LEU A 55 -41.62 -23.11 -33.72
C LEU A 55 -41.26 -21.87 -32.88
N TYR A 56 -41.77 -20.69 -33.24
CA TYR A 56 -41.60 -19.48 -32.45
C TYR A 56 -42.27 -19.58 -31.07
N LEU A 57 -43.42 -20.26 -30.96
CA LEU A 57 -44.06 -20.52 -29.67
C LEU A 57 -43.30 -21.57 -28.83
N LEU A 58 -42.64 -22.53 -29.48
CA LEU A 58 -41.91 -23.61 -28.79
C LEU A 58 -40.49 -23.20 -28.35
N VAL A 59 -39.78 -22.43 -29.18
CA VAL A 59 -38.36 -22.07 -28.99
C VAL A 59 -38.16 -20.59 -28.65
N GLY A 60 -39.09 -19.73 -29.07
CA GLY A 60 -39.00 -18.28 -28.87
C GLY A 60 -39.51 -17.82 -27.50
N THR A 61 -39.39 -16.51 -27.27
CA THR A 61 -39.88 -15.85 -26.05
C THR A 61 -41.10 -14.97 -26.36
N PRO A 62 -42.29 -15.54 -26.56
CA PRO A 62 -43.49 -14.76 -26.92
C PRO A 62 -43.86 -13.75 -25.84
N ALA A 63 -43.50 -14.03 -24.57
CA ALA A 63 -43.67 -13.11 -23.46
C ALA A 63 -42.85 -11.81 -23.60
N ALA A 64 -41.72 -11.80 -24.33
CA ALA A 64 -40.92 -10.60 -24.54
C ALA A 64 -41.68 -9.53 -25.36
N LEU A 65 -42.63 -9.95 -26.20
CA LEU A 65 -43.54 -9.04 -26.89
C LEU A 65 -44.41 -8.27 -25.88
N ASN A 66 -44.63 -8.82 -24.69
CA ASN A 66 -45.38 -8.16 -23.63
C ASN A 66 -44.64 -7.02 -22.92
N GLY A 67 -43.38 -6.79 -23.28
CA GLY A 67 -42.45 -5.93 -22.54
C GLY A 67 -41.67 -6.77 -21.54
N VAL A 68 -40.40 -6.42 -21.34
CA VAL A 68 -39.62 -6.95 -20.22
C VAL A 68 -40.18 -6.29 -18.96
N ALA A 69 -40.70 -7.08 -18.02
CA ALA A 69 -41.07 -6.55 -16.71
C ALA A 69 -39.85 -5.84 -16.12
N ALA A 70 -40.00 -4.55 -15.77
CA ALA A 70 -38.95 -3.84 -15.06
C ALA A 70 -38.58 -4.69 -13.84
N GLN A 71 -37.30 -5.03 -13.72
CA GLN A 71 -36.78 -5.65 -12.50
C GLN A 71 -37.28 -4.83 -11.30
N PRO A 72 -37.70 -5.46 -10.18
CA PRO A 72 -37.98 -4.69 -8.97
C PRO A 72 -36.80 -3.76 -8.75
N ALA A 73 -37.08 -2.47 -8.67
CA ALA A 73 -36.04 -1.45 -8.62
C ALA A 73 -35.04 -1.86 -7.53
N ALA A 74 -33.77 -1.97 -7.91
CA ALA A 74 -32.70 -2.17 -6.95
C ALA A 74 -32.91 -1.16 -5.82
N ILE A 75 -32.92 -1.63 -4.56
CA ILE A 75 -33.11 -0.77 -3.39
C ILE A 75 -32.11 0.38 -3.53
N SER A 76 -32.62 1.61 -3.55
CA SER A 76 -31.74 2.76 -3.67
C SER A 76 -30.87 2.86 -2.42
N LEU A 77 -29.62 3.33 -2.56
CA LEU A 77 -28.71 3.45 -1.41
C LEU A 77 -29.34 4.21 -0.22
N PRO A 78 -30.09 5.33 -0.41
CA PRO A 78 -30.77 5.99 0.70
C PRO A 78 -31.82 5.11 1.41
N GLN A 79 -32.55 4.28 0.67
CA GLN A 79 -33.53 3.34 1.23
C GLN A 79 -32.82 2.23 2.01
N ALA A 80 -31.72 1.67 1.49
CA ALA A 80 -30.94 0.65 2.19
C ALA A 80 -30.38 1.17 3.52
N ILE A 81 -29.91 2.42 3.56
CA ILE A 81 -29.43 3.04 4.80
C ILE A 81 -30.60 3.28 5.77
N ALA A 82 -31.77 3.69 5.28
CA ALA A 82 -32.95 3.86 6.14
C ALA A 82 -33.41 2.53 6.76
N GLU A 83 -33.37 1.44 6.00
CA GLU A 83 -33.63 0.09 6.49
C GLU A 83 -32.58 -0.34 7.52
N LEU A 84 -31.29 -0.10 7.25
CA LEU A 84 -30.20 -0.38 8.19
C LEU A 84 -30.37 0.38 9.51
N ARG A 85 -30.72 1.67 9.46
CA ARG A 85 -31.01 2.46 10.67
C ARG A 85 -32.17 1.86 11.47
N THR A 86 -33.23 1.43 10.78
CA THR A 86 -34.41 0.82 11.42
C THR A 86 -34.05 -0.51 12.08
N HIS A 87 -33.23 -1.32 11.40
CA HIS A 87 -32.71 -2.58 11.96
C HIS A 87 -31.87 -2.32 13.21
N LEU A 88 -30.96 -1.35 13.17
CA LEU A 88 -30.10 -1.00 14.31
C LEU A 88 -30.84 -0.40 15.51
N GLN A 89 -32.00 0.22 15.29
CA GLN A 89 -32.90 0.62 16.38
C GLN A 89 -33.54 -0.59 17.08
N GLN A 90 -33.82 -1.66 16.34
CA GLN A 90 -34.40 -2.89 16.88
C GLN A 90 -33.33 -3.82 17.47
N GLN A 91 -32.12 -3.80 16.91
CA GLN A 91 -30.98 -4.61 17.30
C GLN A 91 -29.78 -3.70 17.61
N PRO A 92 -29.78 -3.00 18.76
CA PRO A 92 -28.72 -2.04 19.09
C PRO A 92 -27.37 -2.70 19.37
N ASP A 93 -27.32 -4.02 19.56
CA ASP A 93 -26.11 -4.78 19.85
C ASP A 93 -25.41 -5.33 18.58
N ASP A 94 -25.90 -4.99 17.38
CA ASP A 94 -25.31 -5.38 16.10
C ASP A 94 -24.09 -4.51 15.75
N LEU A 95 -22.92 -4.91 16.26
CA LEU A 95 -21.64 -4.23 16.01
C LEU A 95 -21.34 -4.07 14.52
N GLN A 96 -21.56 -5.12 13.72
CA GLN A 96 -21.27 -5.10 12.29
C GLN A 96 -22.17 -4.11 11.56
N GLY A 97 -23.45 -4.05 11.90
CA GLY A 97 -24.38 -3.09 11.32
C GLY A 97 -24.04 -1.64 11.70
N TRP A 98 -23.62 -1.37 12.93
CA TRP A 98 -23.13 -0.04 13.33
C TRP A 98 -21.86 0.36 12.57
N MET A 99 -20.90 -0.56 12.39
CA MET A 99 -19.70 -0.32 11.59
C MET A 99 -20.04 0.00 10.13
N LEU A 100 -20.96 -0.76 9.53
CA LEU A 100 -21.41 -0.53 8.17
C LEU A 100 -22.09 0.84 8.02
N LEU A 101 -22.99 1.19 8.94
CA LEU A 101 -23.64 2.50 8.96
C LEU A 101 -22.59 3.62 9.05
N ALA A 102 -21.63 3.49 9.97
CA ALA A 102 -20.59 4.48 10.17
C ALA A 102 -19.73 4.69 8.92
N GLN A 103 -19.23 3.61 8.32
CA GLN A 103 -18.43 3.68 7.10
C GLN A 103 -19.20 4.26 5.91
N THR A 104 -20.47 3.85 5.75
CA THR A 104 -21.32 4.34 4.65
C THR A 104 -21.62 5.82 4.84
N SER A 105 -21.95 6.26 6.05
CA SER A 105 -22.17 7.68 6.36
C SER A 105 -20.90 8.51 6.18
N SER A 106 -19.70 7.98 6.49
CA SER A 106 -18.42 8.64 6.17
C SER A 106 -18.25 8.83 4.66
N MET A 107 -18.49 7.78 3.85
CA MET A 107 -18.39 7.85 2.39
C MET A 107 -19.37 8.86 1.80
N LEU A 108 -20.57 8.97 2.38
CA LEU A 108 -21.59 9.94 1.99
C LEU A 108 -21.35 11.36 2.53
N ARG A 109 -20.20 11.59 3.18
CA ARG A 109 -19.82 12.88 3.79
C ARG A 109 -20.84 13.38 4.81
N GLN A 110 -21.34 12.46 5.63
CA GLN A 110 -22.21 12.71 6.78
C GLN A 110 -21.43 12.44 8.07
N PRO A 111 -20.43 13.28 8.41
CA PRO A 111 -19.46 12.98 9.46
C PRO A 111 -20.09 12.90 10.86
N ALA A 112 -21.15 13.68 11.14
CA ALA A 112 -21.83 13.62 12.42
C ALA A 112 -22.49 12.25 12.66
N GLU A 113 -23.23 11.76 11.67
CA GLU A 113 -23.86 10.43 11.76
C GLU A 113 -22.81 9.32 11.83
N ALA A 114 -21.76 9.42 11.01
CA ALA A 114 -20.68 8.43 11.03
C ALA A 114 -19.99 8.37 12.41
N ARG A 115 -19.70 9.53 13.00
CA ARG A 115 -19.12 9.63 14.35
C ARG A 115 -20.05 8.98 15.38
N ASP A 116 -21.34 9.25 15.34
CA ASP A 116 -22.30 8.69 16.29
C ASP A 116 -22.42 7.16 16.13
N ALA A 117 -22.44 6.65 14.90
CA ALA A 117 -22.44 5.22 14.63
C ALA A 117 -21.13 4.52 15.08
N PHE A 118 -19.97 5.15 14.87
CA PHE A 118 -18.70 4.65 15.43
C PHE A 118 -18.70 4.69 16.97
N ASP A 119 -19.35 5.68 17.59
CA ASP A 119 -19.48 5.75 19.06
C ASP A 119 -20.32 4.60 19.59
N HIS A 120 -21.40 4.22 18.89
CA HIS A 120 -22.16 3.01 19.20
C HIS A 120 -21.31 1.74 19.05
N ALA A 121 -20.56 1.60 17.96
CA ALA A 121 -19.66 0.47 17.75
C ALA A 121 -18.62 0.36 18.89
N LEU A 122 -18.04 1.48 19.33
CA LEU A 122 -17.07 1.52 20.44
C LEU A 122 -17.68 1.21 21.82
N LYS A 123 -18.99 1.38 22.00
CA LYS A 123 -19.69 0.93 23.23
C LYS A 123 -19.81 -0.59 23.27
N LEU A 124 -20.02 -1.23 22.11
CA LEU A 124 -20.14 -2.69 21.99
C LEU A 124 -18.77 -3.36 22.00
N ASP A 125 -17.78 -2.80 21.31
CA ASP A 125 -16.39 -3.24 21.31
C ASP A 125 -15.43 -2.06 21.54
N PRO A 126 -15.04 -1.81 22.80
CA PRO A 126 -14.11 -0.75 23.15
C PRO A 126 -12.69 -0.92 22.61
N ASN A 127 -12.32 -2.07 22.05
CA ASN A 127 -11.00 -2.36 21.48
C ASN A 127 -11.00 -2.36 19.95
N ASN A 128 -12.11 -2.02 19.30
CA ASN A 128 -12.18 -1.97 17.85
C ASN A 128 -11.37 -0.79 17.29
N ALA A 129 -10.14 -1.05 16.81
CA ALA A 129 -9.25 0.00 16.33
C ALA A 129 -9.75 0.70 15.07
N GLU A 130 -10.47 0.00 14.18
CA GLU A 130 -11.08 0.60 13.01
C GLU A 130 -12.14 1.64 13.41
N ALA A 131 -12.99 1.30 14.39
CA ALA A 131 -13.97 2.22 14.94
C ALA A 131 -13.32 3.42 15.64
N MET A 132 -12.20 3.22 16.35
CA MET A 132 -11.43 4.31 16.97
C MET A 132 -10.92 5.32 15.93
N ILE A 133 -10.32 4.81 14.84
CA ILE A 133 -9.76 5.63 13.75
C ILE A 133 -10.90 6.34 13.01
N GLY A 134 -11.96 5.61 12.66
CA GLY A 134 -13.14 6.17 12.01
C GLY A 134 -13.80 7.25 12.84
N TRP A 135 -13.97 7.03 14.15
CA TRP A 135 -14.52 8.04 15.06
C TRP A 135 -13.70 9.32 15.06
N ALA A 136 -12.37 9.21 15.22
CA ALA A 136 -11.47 10.37 15.31
C ALA A 136 -11.46 11.20 14.01
N GLU A 137 -11.47 10.54 12.85
CA GLU A 137 -11.53 11.23 11.57
C GLU A 137 -12.84 11.98 11.37
N ASN A 138 -13.97 11.32 11.66
CA ASN A 138 -15.28 11.93 11.48
C ASN A 138 -15.54 13.03 12.51
N ASP A 139 -15.03 12.90 13.74
CA ASP A 139 -15.06 13.99 14.73
C ASP A 139 -14.32 15.23 14.21
N SER A 140 -13.09 15.08 13.72
CA SER A 140 -12.35 16.17 13.07
C SER A 140 -13.13 16.80 11.90
N MET A 141 -13.83 16.01 11.09
CA MET A 141 -14.67 16.52 10.00
C MET A 141 -15.92 17.27 10.47
N THR A 142 -16.45 16.99 11.67
CA THR A 142 -17.59 17.76 12.23
C THR A 142 -17.18 19.11 12.79
N ARG A 143 -15.90 19.27 13.15
CA ARG A 143 -15.39 20.52 13.72
C ARG A 143 -15.06 21.52 12.63
N SER A 144 -15.25 22.81 12.92
CA SER A 144 -14.88 23.88 12.00
C SER A 144 -13.38 24.09 11.87
N ASP A 145 -12.60 23.67 12.87
CA ASP A 145 -11.15 23.80 12.93
C ASP A 145 -10.39 22.56 12.44
N HIS A 146 -11.11 21.45 12.20
CA HIS A 146 -10.56 20.14 11.83
C HIS A 146 -9.44 19.62 12.73
N LEU A 147 -9.39 20.07 13.99
CA LEU A 147 -8.37 19.64 14.94
C LEU A 147 -8.64 18.20 15.42
N ILE A 148 -7.57 17.40 15.47
CA ILE A 148 -7.55 16.07 16.08
C ILE A 148 -7.03 16.23 17.52
N GLU A 149 -7.94 16.42 18.46
CA GLU A 149 -7.61 16.68 19.86
C GLU A 149 -8.54 15.91 20.83
N GLY A 150 -8.24 15.99 22.13
CA GLY A 150 -9.01 15.32 23.18
C GLY A 150 -9.23 13.84 22.89
N ARG A 151 -10.49 13.40 22.95
CA ARG A 151 -10.90 12.02 22.72
C ARG A 151 -10.47 11.48 21.35
N ALA A 152 -10.49 12.29 20.29
CA ALA A 152 -10.10 11.85 18.95
C ALA A 152 -8.64 11.39 18.93
N ARG A 153 -7.75 12.18 19.55
CA ARG A 153 -6.33 11.86 19.66
C ARG A 153 -6.09 10.63 20.53
N GLU A 154 -6.75 10.54 21.69
CA GLU A 154 -6.63 9.39 22.60
C GLU A 154 -7.05 8.07 21.94
N LEU A 155 -8.12 8.09 21.15
CA LEU A 155 -8.58 6.94 20.38
C LEU A 155 -7.57 6.56 19.29
N LEU A 156 -6.97 7.51 18.58
CA LEU A 156 -5.93 7.23 17.59
C LEU A 156 -4.66 6.63 18.22
N GLU A 157 -4.20 7.18 19.34
CA GLU A 157 -3.06 6.62 20.08
C GLU A 157 -3.33 5.18 20.52
N ARG A 158 -4.54 4.89 21.01
CA ARG A 158 -4.93 3.54 21.39
C ARG A 158 -5.04 2.62 20.18
N ALA A 159 -5.63 3.08 19.08
CA ALA A 159 -5.76 2.31 17.85
C ALA A 159 -4.39 1.91 17.29
N VAL A 160 -3.42 2.85 17.24
CA VAL A 160 -2.05 2.58 16.78
C VAL A 160 -1.31 1.64 17.74
N ARG A 161 -1.57 1.69 19.05
CA ARG A 161 -1.02 0.70 19.98
C ARG A 161 -1.58 -0.71 19.74
N LEU A 162 -2.87 -0.83 19.42
CA LEU A 162 -3.52 -2.10 19.13
C LEU A 162 -3.10 -2.66 17.77
N HIS A 163 -2.98 -1.79 16.77
CA HIS A 163 -2.59 -2.11 15.40
C HIS A 163 -1.50 -1.15 14.90
N PRO A 164 -0.21 -1.45 15.19
CA PRO A 164 0.92 -0.60 14.81
C PRO A 164 1.15 -0.48 13.30
N ASP A 165 0.52 -1.35 12.51
CA ASP A 165 0.53 -1.42 11.05
C ASP A 165 -0.65 -0.70 10.39
N SER A 166 -1.51 -0.04 11.19
CA SER A 166 -2.63 0.72 10.64
C SER A 166 -2.15 1.99 9.94
N GLN A 167 -2.02 1.94 8.62
CA GLN A 167 -1.58 3.07 7.81
C GLN A 167 -2.43 4.33 8.05
N ARG A 168 -3.77 4.16 8.07
CA ARG A 168 -4.73 5.26 8.32
C ARG A 168 -4.59 5.83 9.73
N GLY A 169 -4.40 4.96 10.73
CA GLY A 169 -4.20 5.37 12.12
C GLY A 169 -2.91 6.18 12.30
N LEU A 170 -1.79 5.69 11.76
CA LEU A 170 -0.51 6.39 11.79
C LEU A 170 -0.56 7.75 11.09
N TRP A 171 -1.22 7.81 9.93
CA TRP A 171 -1.37 9.06 9.17
C TRP A 171 -2.11 10.13 9.99
N LEU A 172 -3.29 9.79 10.52
CA LEU A 172 -4.13 10.71 11.30
C LEU A 172 -3.51 11.10 12.64
N LEU A 173 -2.85 10.16 13.33
CA LEU A 173 -2.14 10.46 14.57
C LEU A 173 -1.00 11.46 14.33
N GLY A 174 -0.23 11.28 13.25
CA GLY A 174 0.80 12.23 12.87
C GLY A 174 0.24 13.62 12.54
N ILE A 175 -0.92 13.69 11.86
CA ILE A 175 -1.63 14.97 11.64
C ILE A 175 -1.99 15.63 12.97
N GLY A 176 -2.56 14.89 13.92
CA GLY A 176 -2.93 15.42 15.24
C GLY A 176 -1.73 15.96 16.03
N ASN A 177 -0.61 15.22 16.04
CA ASN A 177 0.64 15.68 16.65
C ASN A 177 1.15 16.96 15.98
N PHE A 178 1.11 17.02 14.64
CA PHE A 178 1.57 18.19 13.89
C PHE A 178 0.71 19.42 14.17
N GLN A 179 -0.62 19.27 14.23
CA GLN A 179 -1.56 20.36 14.55
C GLN A 179 -1.31 20.95 15.94
N ARG A 180 -0.86 20.13 16.90
CA ARG A 180 -0.53 20.54 18.27
C ARG A 180 0.87 21.15 18.43
N GLY A 181 1.65 21.21 17.34
CA GLY A 181 3.05 21.66 17.40
C GLY A 181 4.03 20.61 17.93
N GLU A 182 3.57 19.37 18.13
CA GLU A 182 4.37 18.20 18.52
C GLU A 182 5.08 17.63 17.27
N TYR A 183 5.91 18.47 16.65
CA TYR A 183 6.47 18.20 15.32
C TYR A 183 7.43 17.00 15.31
N ARG A 184 8.16 16.76 16.41
CA ARG A 184 9.07 15.60 16.49
C ARG A 184 8.28 14.30 16.53
N GLU A 185 7.20 14.28 17.28
CA GLU A 185 6.28 13.16 17.43
C GLU A 185 5.52 12.91 16.12
N ALA A 186 5.11 13.96 15.42
CA ALA A 186 4.51 13.84 14.09
C ALA A 186 5.46 13.17 13.08
N ALA A 187 6.71 13.66 13.00
CA ALA A 187 7.74 13.08 12.14
C ALA A 187 8.05 11.62 12.51
N ALA A 188 8.12 11.30 13.80
CA ALA A 188 8.33 9.94 14.28
C ALA A 188 7.19 8.99 13.86
N THR A 189 5.93 9.40 14.06
CA THR A 189 4.76 8.60 13.65
C THR A 189 4.73 8.36 12.15
N TRP A 190 4.96 9.39 11.33
CA TRP A 190 4.98 9.22 9.88
C TRP A 190 6.17 8.41 9.36
N ARG A 191 7.31 8.38 10.07
CA ARG A 191 8.43 7.47 9.75
C ARG A 191 8.07 6.00 9.96
N LEU A 192 7.14 5.68 10.86
CA LEU A 192 6.59 4.33 10.99
C LEU A 192 5.66 3.97 9.82
N LEU A 193 4.96 4.97 9.27
CA LEU A 193 4.06 4.82 8.12
C LEU A 193 4.80 4.64 6.81
N LEU A 194 5.84 5.45 6.55
CA LEU A 194 6.54 5.51 5.27
C LEU A 194 6.97 4.14 4.71
N PRO A 195 7.57 3.20 5.48
CA PRO A 195 7.97 1.89 4.96
C PRO A 195 6.79 0.95 4.64
N GLN A 196 5.59 1.24 5.13
CA GLN A 196 4.38 0.45 4.85
C GLN A 196 3.75 0.83 3.51
N LEU A 197 4.13 1.98 2.95
CA LEU A 197 3.60 2.49 1.69
C LEU A 197 4.38 1.94 0.51
N GLU A 198 3.72 1.85 -0.64
CA GLU A 198 4.38 1.46 -1.89
C GLU A 198 5.54 2.42 -2.22
N PRO A 199 6.79 1.92 -2.36
CA PRO A 199 7.94 2.76 -2.65
C PRO A 199 7.74 3.58 -3.93
N GLY A 200 7.95 4.89 -3.84
CA GLY A 200 7.83 5.80 -4.98
C GLY A 200 6.40 6.25 -5.33
N SER A 201 5.37 5.73 -4.64
CA SER A 201 3.99 6.18 -4.79
C SER A 201 3.81 7.67 -4.44
N SER A 202 2.75 8.30 -4.96
CA SER A 202 2.41 9.69 -4.61
C SER A 202 2.17 9.87 -3.12
N VAL A 203 1.56 8.87 -2.47
CA VAL A 203 1.29 8.86 -1.02
C VAL A 203 2.59 8.79 -0.23
N ALA A 204 3.53 7.91 -0.59
CA ALA A 204 4.84 7.84 0.07
C ALA A 204 5.62 9.16 -0.05
N LYS A 205 5.57 9.81 -1.21
CA LYS A 205 6.18 11.14 -1.42
C LYS A 205 5.53 12.21 -0.53
N ALA A 206 4.21 12.25 -0.46
CA ALA A 206 3.49 13.19 0.39
C ALA A 206 3.81 12.99 1.88
N VAL A 207 3.90 11.74 2.35
CA VAL A 207 4.30 11.44 3.73
C VAL A 207 5.75 11.87 3.99
N ALA A 208 6.67 11.61 3.06
CA ALA A 208 8.07 12.05 3.18
C ALA A 208 8.19 13.59 3.25
N GLU A 209 7.40 14.30 2.46
CA GLU A 209 7.33 15.77 2.51
C GLU A 209 6.82 16.26 3.87
N GLN A 210 5.74 15.67 4.39
CA GLN A 210 5.21 16.03 5.71
C GLN A 210 6.23 15.78 6.83
N ILE A 211 7.00 14.69 6.76
CA ILE A 211 8.12 14.42 7.68
C ILE A 211 9.16 15.55 7.61
N ALA A 212 9.57 15.96 6.40
CA ALA A 212 10.56 17.03 6.23
C ALA A 212 10.05 18.38 6.77
N VAL A 213 8.77 18.71 6.55
CA VAL A 213 8.14 19.91 7.11
C VAL A 213 8.10 19.86 8.63
N ALA A 214 7.75 18.72 9.21
CA ALA A 214 7.72 18.54 10.66
C ALA A 214 9.13 18.66 11.27
N ASP A 215 10.15 18.05 10.66
CA ASP A 215 11.54 18.18 11.09
C ASP A 215 11.98 19.65 11.10
N ALA A 216 11.73 20.38 10.01
CA ALA A 216 12.06 21.81 9.90
C ALA A 216 11.38 22.67 10.97
N ARG A 217 10.09 22.40 11.27
CA ARG A 217 9.32 23.13 12.29
C ARG A 217 9.69 22.78 13.72
N SER A 218 10.29 21.63 13.95
CA SER A 218 10.78 21.23 15.27
C SER A 218 12.04 21.98 15.75
N GLY A 219 12.44 23.03 15.02
CA GLY A 219 13.60 23.88 15.32
C GLY A 219 14.92 23.30 14.81
N GLY A 220 14.87 22.40 13.83
CA GLY A 220 16.06 21.74 13.30
C GLY A 220 16.14 21.83 11.79
N ALA A 221 17.27 22.31 11.28
CA ALA A 221 17.92 21.60 10.19
C ALA A 221 17.88 20.07 10.48
N PRO A 222 17.87 19.17 9.48
CA PRO A 222 18.17 17.77 9.74
C PRO A 222 19.41 17.74 10.64
N ALA A 223 19.35 17.05 11.77
CA ALA A 223 20.35 17.17 12.82
C ALA A 223 21.76 16.91 12.26
N ASP A 224 22.46 17.99 11.91
CA ASP A 224 23.89 18.02 11.64
C ASP A 224 24.58 18.06 13.00
N PRO A 225 25.41 17.06 13.36
CA PRO A 225 25.96 16.87 14.70
C PRO A 225 27.12 17.82 15.06
N SER A 226 27.25 18.96 14.40
CA SER A 226 28.46 19.81 14.46
C SER A 226 28.18 21.25 14.89
N SER A 227 27.43 21.49 15.97
CA SER A 227 27.57 22.72 16.77
C SER A 227 26.64 22.75 18.00
N GLY A 228 27.14 22.24 19.12
CA GLY A 228 26.54 22.45 20.43
C GLY A 228 27.50 21.95 21.50
N ALA A 229 28.06 22.86 22.29
CA ALA A 229 28.91 22.54 23.43
C ALA A 229 28.18 21.59 24.41
N PRO A 230 28.90 20.68 25.09
CA PRO A 230 28.35 19.41 25.55
C PRO A 230 27.50 19.55 26.82
N ALA A 231 26.24 19.16 26.74
CA ALA A 231 25.52 18.60 27.88
C ALA A 231 25.65 17.07 27.81
N PRO A 232 25.87 16.36 28.93
CA PRO A 232 26.28 14.96 28.91
C PRO A 232 25.14 14.08 28.37
N ALA A 233 25.37 13.46 27.22
CA ALA A 233 24.48 12.47 26.64
C ALA A 233 24.54 11.16 27.46
N PRO A 234 23.42 10.42 27.58
CA PRO A 234 23.45 9.05 28.09
C PRO A 234 24.28 8.18 27.15
N GLN A 235 25.21 7.42 27.72
CA GLN A 235 26.23 6.64 27.03
C GLN A 235 25.63 5.65 26.01
N GLY A 236 25.73 5.98 24.73
CA GLY A 236 25.64 5.01 23.63
C GLY A 236 27.01 4.33 23.42
N ALA A 237 27.01 3.12 22.87
CA ALA A 237 28.24 2.39 22.61
C ALA A 237 29.17 3.16 21.66
N ALA A 238 30.43 3.34 22.05
CA ALA A 238 31.45 4.03 21.26
C ALA A 238 32.74 3.20 21.26
N LEU A 239 33.11 2.68 20.09
CA LEU A 239 34.28 1.83 19.90
C LEU A 239 35.38 2.63 19.21
N GLN A 240 36.50 2.84 19.89
CA GLN A 240 37.68 3.49 19.31
C GLN A 240 38.50 2.46 18.53
N VAL A 241 38.81 2.76 17.27
CA VAL A 241 39.58 1.91 16.35
C VAL A 241 40.78 2.70 15.85
N GLN A 242 41.97 2.20 16.13
CA GLN A 242 43.23 2.76 15.64
C GLN A 242 43.71 1.94 14.45
N VAL A 243 43.83 2.59 13.29
CA VAL A 243 44.21 1.94 12.05
C VAL A 243 45.61 2.35 11.65
N THR A 244 46.42 1.35 11.31
CA THR A 244 47.80 1.49 10.84
C THR A 244 47.97 0.75 9.51
N LEU A 245 48.88 1.23 8.66
CA LEU A 245 49.23 0.56 7.41
C LEU A 245 50.62 -0.08 7.53
N ALA A 246 50.72 -1.36 7.18
CA ALA A 246 51.99 -2.06 7.14
C ALA A 246 52.98 -1.37 6.19
N PRO A 247 54.25 -1.17 6.57
CA PRO A 247 55.23 -0.46 5.75
C PRO A 247 55.39 -1.03 4.33
N ALA A 248 55.22 -2.34 4.16
CA ALA A 248 55.33 -3.05 2.88
C ALA A 248 54.19 -2.73 1.88
N LEU A 249 53.08 -2.14 2.34
CA LEU A 249 51.92 -1.82 1.51
C LEU A 249 51.80 -0.31 1.20
N LYS A 250 52.71 0.52 1.74
CA LYS A 250 52.71 1.98 1.51
C LYS A 250 52.84 2.35 0.03
N ASP A 251 53.62 1.59 -0.73
CA ASP A 251 53.84 1.84 -2.16
C ASP A 251 52.66 1.41 -3.06
N LYS A 252 51.63 0.76 -2.48
CA LYS A 252 50.41 0.33 -3.19
C LYS A 252 49.24 1.29 -3.03
N LEU A 253 49.42 2.39 -2.29
CA LEU A 253 48.45 3.47 -2.16
C LEU A 253 48.42 4.30 -3.45
N ALA A 254 47.22 4.47 -4.02
CA ALA A 254 47.00 5.35 -5.14
C ALA A 254 46.30 6.65 -4.72
N PRO A 255 46.53 7.77 -5.43
CA PRO A 255 45.75 9.00 -5.25
C PRO A 255 44.28 8.74 -5.61
N GLY A 256 43.37 8.93 -4.64
CA GLY A 256 41.93 8.69 -4.81
C GLY A 256 41.38 7.49 -4.03
N ASP A 257 42.26 6.70 -3.41
CA ASP A 257 41.86 5.60 -2.54
C ASP A 257 41.04 6.09 -1.34
N ALA A 258 40.09 5.27 -0.89
CA ALA A 258 39.28 5.54 0.29
C ALA A 258 39.48 4.47 1.35
N LEU A 259 39.77 4.89 2.60
CA LEU A 259 39.81 4.01 3.76
C LEU A 259 38.41 3.86 4.34
N PHE A 260 37.91 2.63 4.40
CA PHE A 260 36.67 2.25 5.04
C PHE A 260 36.97 1.46 6.31
N VAL A 261 36.60 2.02 7.47
CA VAL A 261 36.65 1.32 8.75
C VAL A 261 35.22 0.91 9.09
N TYR A 262 34.99 -0.37 9.31
CA TYR A 262 33.63 -0.89 9.51
C TYR A 262 33.54 -1.87 10.68
N ALA A 263 32.39 -1.85 11.33
CA ALA A 263 31.99 -2.85 12.31
C ALA A 263 30.75 -3.59 11.81
N ARG A 264 30.79 -4.91 11.77
CA ARG A 264 29.65 -5.77 11.40
C ARG A 264 29.25 -6.67 12.56
N ALA A 265 27.99 -7.11 12.58
CA ALA A 265 27.55 -8.10 13.56
C ALA A 265 28.42 -9.36 13.48
N ALA A 266 28.90 -9.85 14.62
CA ALA A 266 29.66 -11.10 14.66
C ALA A 266 28.71 -12.26 14.30
N GLY A 267 28.89 -12.86 13.13
CA GLY A 267 28.20 -14.11 12.77
C GLY A 267 28.75 -15.29 13.56
N THR A 268 27.97 -16.36 13.66
CA THR A 268 28.52 -17.64 14.15
C THR A 268 29.19 -18.38 12.99
N PRO A 269 30.13 -19.30 13.23
CA PRO A 269 30.75 -20.08 12.15
C PRO A 269 29.72 -20.88 11.31
N SER A 270 28.55 -21.15 11.89
CA SER A 270 27.42 -21.87 11.29
C SER A 270 26.39 -20.97 10.58
N GLU A 271 26.37 -19.66 10.89
CA GLU A 271 25.54 -18.65 10.21
C GLU A 271 26.34 -17.33 10.10
N PRO A 272 26.91 -17.04 8.91
CA PRO A 272 27.51 -15.74 8.63
C PRO A 272 26.46 -14.64 8.84
N GLY A 273 26.76 -13.68 9.72
CA GLY A 273 25.86 -12.56 9.97
C GLY A 273 25.59 -11.77 8.69
N PRO A 274 24.45 -11.05 8.60
CA PRO A 274 24.08 -10.32 7.40
C PRO A 274 25.24 -9.43 6.93
N PRO A 275 25.49 -9.34 5.61
CA PRO A 275 26.70 -8.70 5.05
C PRO A 275 26.74 -7.18 5.25
N MET A 276 25.71 -6.60 5.88
CA MET A 276 25.57 -5.17 6.09
C MET A 276 26.31 -4.73 7.37
N PRO A 277 27.25 -3.78 7.28
CA PRO A 277 27.95 -3.25 8.45
C PRO A 277 27.03 -2.40 9.34
N LEU A 278 27.17 -2.54 10.66
CA LEU A 278 26.45 -1.80 11.68
C LEU A 278 26.96 -0.36 11.83
N ALA A 279 28.23 -0.12 11.51
CA ALA A 279 28.83 1.21 11.44
C ALA A 279 29.91 1.22 10.37
N VAL A 280 29.98 2.29 9.56
CA VAL A 280 31.04 2.50 8.56
C VAL A 280 31.52 3.94 8.64
N ALA A 281 32.84 4.12 8.73
CA ALA A 281 33.50 5.40 8.59
C ALA A 281 34.35 5.39 7.32
N ARG A 282 34.22 6.44 6.50
CA ARG A 282 35.06 6.68 5.32
C ARG A 282 36.08 7.76 5.63
N LEU A 283 37.35 7.47 5.42
CA LEU A 283 38.50 8.34 5.68
C LEU A 283 39.46 8.37 4.49
N ASP A 284 40.39 9.32 4.55
CA ASP A 284 41.51 9.43 3.62
C ASP A 284 42.69 8.58 4.12
N PRO A 285 43.14 7.58 3.34
CA PRO A 285 44.24 6.71 3.75
C PRO A 285 45.59 7.44 3.86
N ALA A 286 45.76 8.62 3.26
CA ALA A 286 46.96 9.44 3.41
C ALA A 286 47.18 9.96 4.85
N ARG A 287 46.15 9.89 5.71
CA ARG A 287 46.20 10.33 7.11
C ARG A 287 46.57 9.22 8.11
N LEU A 288 46.99 8.05 7.63
CA LEU A 288 47.40 6.93 8.47
C LEU A 288 48.78 7.21 9.14
N PRO A 289 48.97 6.84 10.42
CA PRO A 289 48.01 6.18 11.32
C PRO A 289 46.92 7.13 11.86
N THR A 290 45.70 6.62 11.99
CA THR A 290 44.55 7.44 12.43
C THR A 290 43.66 6.68 13.43
N THR A 291 42.94 7.41 14.27
CA THR A 291 42.01 6.86 15.25
C THR A 291 40.59 7.33 14.93
N VAL A 292 39.67 6.38 14.87
CA VAL A 292 38.26 6.60 14.51
C VAL A 292 37.37 6.07 15.61
N THR A 293 36.34 6.83 15.99
CA THR A 293 35.34 6.35 16.96
C THR A 293 34.10 5.90 16.20
N LEU A 294 33.86 4.59 16.16
CA LEU A 294 32.62 4.02 15.63
C LEU A 294 31.56 4.09 16.72
N ASN A 295 30.41 4.69 16.43
CA ASN A 295 29.31 4.82 17.38
C ASN A 295 27.96 4.60 16.69
N ASP A 296 26.89 4.55 17.48
CA ASP A 296 25.53 4.31 16.99
C ASP A 296 25.01 5.36 16.00
N ALA A 297 25.60 6.56 15.98
CA ALA A 297 25.23 7.60 15.01
C ALA A 297 25.74 7.29 13.59
N MET A 298 26.70 6.36 13.46
CA MET A 298 27.24 5.90 12.19
C MET A 298 26.48 4.69 11.62
N ALA A 299 25.39 4.27 12.27
CA ALA A 299 24.51 3.23 11.77
C ALA A 299 23.66 3.73 10.60
N MET A 300 23.69 3.00 9.47
CA MET A 300 22.91 3.35 8.27
C MET A 300 21.40 3.23 8.49
N THR A 301 20.97 2.46 9.50
CA THR A 301 19.56 2.33 9.88
C THR A 301 19.39 2.35 11.40
N PRO A 302 18.27 2.88 11.93
CA PRO A 302 18.03 2.92 13.37
C PRO A 302 17.87 1.54 14.03
N ALA A 303 17.60 0.49 13.24
CA ALA A 303 17.36 -0.87 13.72
C ALA A 303 18.63 -1.70 13.94
N PHE A 304 19.75 -1.33 13.31
CA PHE A 304 21.00 -2.10 13.33
C PHE A 304 22.14 -1.21 13.85
N LYS A 305 22.19 -1.03 15.18
CA LYS A 305 23.14 -0.17 15.88
C LYS A 305 24.29 -0.96 16.48
N LEU A 306 25.41 -0.30 16.76
CA LEU A 306 26.52 -0.91 17.48
C LEU A 306 26.07 -1.38 18.88
N SER A 307 25.32 -0.55 19.60
CA SER A 307 24.73 -0.87 20.92
C SER A 307 23.67 -1.96 20.91
N SER A 308 23.18 -2.38 19.74
CA SER A 308 22.16 -3.44 19.64
C SER A 308 22.77 -4.84 19.74
N VAL A 309 24.10 -4.97 19.70
CA VAL A 309 24.82 -6.24 19.74
C VAL A 309 25.94 -6.20 20.78
N GLN A 310 26.27 -7.35 21.38
CA GLN A 310 27.35 -7.43 22.39
C GLN A 310 28.75 -7.51 21.76
N GLN A 311 28.84 -8.09 20.55
CA GLN A 311 30.09 -8.35 19.86
C GLN A 311 30.00 -7.97 18.40
N VAL A 312 31.07 -7.39 17.88
CA VAL A 312 31.19 -6.96 16.49
C VAL A 312 32.52 -7.41 15.91
N PHE A 313 32.52 -7.77 14.63
CA PHE A 313 33.73 -7.93 13.87
C PHE A 313 34.16 -6.57 13.32
N VAL A 314 35.40 -6.17 13.55
CA VAL A 314 35.92 -4.87 13.10
C VAL A 314 37.01 -5.07 12.06
N GLY A 315 36.83 -4.43 10.91
CA GLY A 315 37.78 -4.46 9.79
C GLY A 315 38.05 -3.07 9.25
N ALA A 316 39.17 -2.95 8.54
CA ALA A 316 39.54 -1.78 7.77
C ALA A 316 39.94 -2.21 6.35
N ARG A 317 39.50 -1.44 5.36
CA ARG A 317 39.81 -1.66 3.95
C ARG A 317 40.19 -0.36 3.26
N ILE A 318 41.22 -0.38 2.44
CA ILE A 318 41.53 0.69 1.49
C ILE A 318 41.06 0.23 0.12
N SER A 319 40.11 0.97 -0.45
CA SER A 319 39.49 0.67 -1.73
C SER A 319 39.94 1.66 -2.79
N HIS A 320 40.50 1.15 -3.89
CA HIS A 320 40.91 1.95 -5.04
C HIS A 320 39.71 2.44 -5.86
N SER A 321 38.61 1.69 -5.82
CA SER A 321 37.36 2.02 -6.53
C SER A 321 36.50 3.06 -5.81
N GLY A 322 36.86 3.41 -4.56
CA GLY A 322 36.08 4.30 -3.71
C GLY A 322 34.75 3.73 -3.23
N GLN A 323 34.48 2.44 -3.48
CA GLN A 323 33.31 1.71 -3.02
C GLN A 323 33.64 0.89 -1.76
N PRO A 324 32.69 0.73 -0.81
CA PRO A 324 32.91 -0.04 0.42
C PRO A 324 32.89 -1.57 0.21
N ILE A 325 32.53 -2.02 -1.00
CA ILE A 325 32.49 -3.45 -1.37
C ILE A 325 33.89 -3.94 -1.72
N ALA A 326 34.22 -5.17 -1.32
CA ALA A 326 35.53 -5.77 -1.60
C ALA A 326 35.77 -5.91 -3.10
N GLN A 327 36.92 -5.43 -3.58
CA GLN A 327 37.38 -5.65 -4.94
C GLN A 327 38.79 -6.26 -4.94
N PRO A 328 39.13 -7.08 -5.96
CA PRO A 328 40.48 -7.62 -6.09
C PRO A 328 41.52 -6.50 -6.15
N GLY A 329 42.55 -6.58 -5.31
CA GLY A 329 43.60 -5.57 -5.20
C GLY A 329 43.41 -4.52 -4.10
N ASP A 330 42.25 -4.49 -3.43
CA ASP A 330 42.04 -3.66 -2.25
C ASP A 330 42.96 -4.12 -1.10
N LEU A 331 43.37 -3.20 -0.23
CA LEU A 331 44.18 -3.55 0.95
C LEU A 331 43.26 -3.74 2.16
N GLU A 332 43.43 -4.81 2.93
CA GLU A 332 42.58 -5.09 4.08
C GLU A 332 43.35 -5.54 5.33
N GLY A 333 42.72 -5.30 6.48
CA GLY A 333 43.18 -5.74 7.80
C GLY A 333 42.00 -5.83 8.76
N ASP A 334 42.10 -6.70 9.74
CA ASP A 334 41.03 -6.96 10.69
C ASP A 334 41.53 -7.21 12.11
N ALA A 335 40.71 -6.83 13.10
CA ALA A 335 40.96 -7.11 14.53
C ALA A 335 40.14 -8.32 15.03
N GLY A 336 39.42 -9.01 14.15
CA GLY A 336 38.50 -10.07 14.53
C GLY A 336 37.28 -9.57 15.30
N VAL A 337 36.73 -10.43 16.17
CA VAL A 337 35.54 -10.15 16.98
C VAL A 337 35.93 -9.48 18.29
N VAL A 338 35.35 -8.32 18.56
CA VAL A 338 35.58 -7.50 19.75
C VAL A 338 34.27 -7.13 20.42
N ALA A 339 34.31 -6.95 21.75
CA ALA A 339 33.16 -6.50 22.53
C ALA A 339 32.87 -5.01 22.28
N VAL A 340 31.58 -4.68 22.21
CA VAL A 340 31.10 -3.31 21.88
C VAL A 340 31.29 -2.31 23.03
N ASP A 341 31.33 -2.79 24.27
CA ASP A 341 31.52 -2.00 25.49
C ASP A 341 33.00 -1.77 25.86
N ARG A 342 33.93 -2.17 24.99
CA ARG A 342 35.36 -2.08 25.22
C ARG A 342 35.81 -0.62 25.32
N THR A 343 36.54 -0.29 26.39
CA THR A 343 37.09 1.04 26.64
C THR A 343 38.51 1.26 26.11
N THR A 344 39.22 0.17 25.80
CA THR A 344 40.57 0.22 25.18
C THR A 344 40.46 0.23 23.66
N PRO A 345 41.26 1.07 22.94
CA PRO A 345 41.26 1.10 21.49
C PRO A 345 41.50 -0.26 20.84
N VAL A 346 40.80 -0.51 19.73
CA VAL A 346 40.98 -1.69 18.88
C VAL A 346 42.03 -1.34 17.83
N GLU A 347 43.16 -2.05 17.83
CA GLU A 347 44.23 -1.83 16.87
C GLU A 347 44.02 -2.71 15.63
N ILE A 348 44.06 -2.10 14.45
CA ILE A 348 44.01 -2.77 13.15
C ILE A 348 45.27 -2.42 12.38
N SER A 349 45.96 -3.44 11.88
CA SER A 349 47.02 -3.28 10.90
C SER A 349 46.54 -3.78 9.55
N ILE A 350 46.57 -2.91 8.54
CA ILE A 350 46.29 -3.28 7.15
C ILE A 350 47.56 -3.91 6.59
N ASP A 351 47.54 -5.23 6.42
CA ASP A 351 48.71 -6.03 6.07
C ASP A 351 48.45 -7.05 4.94
N LYS A 352 47.21 -7.16 4.44
CA LYS A 352 46.82 -8.06 3.36
C LYS A 352 46.33 -7.32 2.13
N VAL A 353 46.42 -8.00 0.98
CA VAL A 353 45.79 -7.59 -0.28
C VAL A 353 44.67 -8.58 -0.56
N HIS A 354 43.48 -8.08 -0.86
CA HIS A 354 42.28 -8.85 -1.16
C HIS A 354 42.33 -9.50 -2.55
#